data_AF-A0A961ZKH8-F1
#
_entry.id   AF-A0A961ZKH8-F1
#
_cell.length_a   1.000
_cell.length_b   1.000
_cell.length_c   1.000
_cell.angle_alpha   90.00
_cell.angle_beta   90.00
_cell.angle_gamma   90.00
#
_symmetry.space_group_name_H-M   'P 1'
#
loop_
_entity.id
_entity.type
_entity.pdbx_description
1 polymer ?
#
loop_
_entity_poly.entity_id
_entity_poly.type
_entity_poly.pdbx_seq_one_letter_code
_entity_poly.pdbx_strand_id
1 'polypeptide(L)'
;MSRLIGTDKVEGTRVFTHDGNQVGEIIRLVVDKPTGVVAYAVMSAGGFMGLKSDHLAIPWAALAYDQAVDGYRARVPDAKILSAPEVDVDHLDDATLEKRIHNHYAVPFYWKASSPISL
;
A
#
# COMPACT_ATOMS: atom_id res chain seq x y z
N MET A 1 11.16 5.33 -21.41
CA MET A 1 10.83 4.87 -20.04
C MET A 1 9.72 3.84 -20.14
N SER A 2 9.97 2.59 -19.70
CA SER A 2 8.92 1.56 -19.63
C SER A 2 7.90 1.95 -18.56
N ARG A 3 6.61 1.91 -18.90
CA ARG A 3 5.50 2.11 -17.94
C ARG A 3 5.12 0.82 -17.19
N LEU A 4 5.77 -0.29 -17.53
CA LEU A 4 5.47 -1.61 -16.99
C LEU A 4 6.64 -2.05 -16.10
N ILE A 5 6.28 -2.47 -14.89
CA ILE A 5 7.18 -3.09 -13.93
C ILE A 5 6.63 -4.48 -13.61
N GLY A 6 7.50 -5.50 -13.65
CA GLY A 6 7.14 -6.83 -13.21
C GLY A 6 6.86 -6.83 -11.71
N THR A 7 5.97 -7.68 -11.24
CA THR A 7 5.61 -7.78 -9.82
C THR A 7 6.84 -8.08 -8.95
N ASP A 8 7.76 -8.89 -9.47
CA ASP A 8 9.08 -9.21 -8.91
C ASP A 8 9.97 -7.97 -8.69
N LYS A 9 9.75 -6.91 -9.46
CA LYS A 9 10.47 -5.65 -9.35
C LYS A 9 9.77 -4.62 -8.45
N VAL A 10 8.54 -4.88 -8.02
CA VAL A 10 7.86 -4.03 -7.02
C VAL A 10 8.28 -4.44 -5.61
N GLU A 11 8.56 -5.72 -5.39
CA GLU A 11 9.16 -6.23 -4.17
C GLU A 11 10.56 -5.61 -3.96
N GLY A 12 10.89 -5.28 -2.71
CA GLY A 12 12.10 -4.54 -2.33
C GLY A 12 12.05 -3.04 -2.65
N THR A 13 10.99 -2.52 -3.27
CA THR A 13 10.90 -1.08 -3.54
C THR A 13 10.65 -0.32 -2.23
N ARG A 14 11.47 0.69 -1.97
CA ARG A 14 11.37 1.54 -0.78
C ARG A 14 10.07 2.34 -0.77
N VAL A 15 9.51 2.48 0.43
CA VAL A 15 8.33 3.30 0.70
C VAL A 15 8.74 4.48 1.58
N PHE A 16 8.26 5.66 1.19
CA PHE A 16 8.52 6.93 1.85
C PHE A 16 7.21 7.55 2.32
N THR A 17 7.26 8.25 3.45
CA THR A 17 6.17 9.11 3.87
C THR A 17 5.98 10.30 2.92
N HIS A 18 4.91 11.08 3.10
CA HIS A 18 4.66 12.26 2.29
C HIS A 18 5.85 13.23 2.35
N ASP A 19 6.39 13.43 3.55
CA ASP A 19 7.52 14.34 3.82
C ASP A 19 8.89 13.74 3.43
N GLY A 20 8.93 12.49 2.97
CA GLY A 20 10.12 11.88 2.37
C GLY A 20 10.97 11.06 3.31
N ASN A 21 10.48 10.70 4.48
CA ASN A 21 11.16 9.75 5.36
C ASN A 21 10.94 8.32 4.86
N GLN A 22 12.00 7.53 4.69
CA GLN A 22 11.85 6.11 4.38
C GLN A 22 11.25 5.39 5.59
N VAL A 23 10.19 4.62 5.37
CA VAL A 23 9.46 3.89 6.42
C VAL A 23 9.46 2.39 6.25
N GLY A 24 9.97 1.89 5.11
CA GLY A 24 9.97 0.46 4.85
C GLY A 24 10.20 0.11 3.39
N GLU A 25 9.93 -1.14 3.06
CA GLU A 25 10.03 -1.72 1.72
C GLU A 25 8.82 -2.59 1.43
N ILE A 26 8.33 -2.56 0.19
CA ILE A 26 7.25 -3.46 -0.26
C ILE A 26 7.80 -4.88 -0.29
N ILE A 27 7.11 -5.82 0.37
CA ILE A 27 7.48 -7.24 0.37
C ILE A 27 6.56 -8.10 -0.48
N ARG A 28 5.32 -7.67 -0.73
CA ARG A 28 4.37 -8.32 -1.65
C ARG A 28 3.20 -7.41 -2.00
N LEU A 29 2.54 -7.72 -3.11
CA LEU A 29 1.27 -7.10 -3.49
C LEU A 29 0.10 -8.05 -3.24
N VAL A 30 -1.02 -7.49 -2.83
CA VAL A 30 -2.27 -8.21 -2.60
C VAL A 30 -3.24 -7.82 -3.70
N VAL A 31 -3.66 -8.82 -4.47
CA VAL A 31 -4.48 -8.65 -5.67
C VAL A 31 -5.87 -9.23 -5.40
N ASP A 32 -6.90 -8.46 -5.71
CA ASP A 32 -8.27 -8.97 -5.79
C ASP A 32 -8.33 -9.95 -6.97
N LYS A 33 -8.51 -11.24 -6.66
CA LYS A 33 -8.45 -12.33 -7.64
C LYS A 33 -9.51 -12.18 -8.75
N PRO A 34 -10.78 -11.84 -8.45
CA PRO A 34 -11.79 -11.67 -9.50
C PRO A 34 -11.49 -10.54 -10.49
N THR A 35 -10.99 -9.40 -10.03
CA THR A 35 -10.82 -8.18 -10.84
C THR A 35 -9.40 -8.00 -11.38
N GLY A 36 -8.41 -8.66 -10.77
CA GLY A 36 -6.99 -8.49 -11.07
C GLY A 36 -6.39 -7.16 -10.57
N VAL A 37 -7.14 -6.39 -9.77
CA VAL A 37 -6.69 -5.09 -9.25
C VAL A 37 -5.84 -5.27 -8.00
N VAL A 38 -4.74 -4.53 -7.91
CA VAL A 38 -3.92 -4.46 -6.69
C VAL A 38 -4.69 -3.68 -5.62
N ALA A 39 -5.09 -4.38 -4.56
CA ALA A 39 -5.79 -3.79 -3.42
C ALA A 39 -4.79 -3.13 -2.46
N TYR A 40 -3.76 -3.88 -2.06
CA TYR A 40 -2.78 -3.46 -1.05
C TYR A 40 -1.34 -3.77 -1.45
N ALA A 41 -0.42 -2.93 -1.02
CA ALA A 41 0.98 -3.28 -0.86
C ALA A 41 1.22 -3.68 0.60
N VAL A 42 1.80 -4.86 0.82
CA VAL A 42 2.32 -5.23 2.13
C VAL A 42 3.75 -4.73 2.23
N MET A 43 4.02 -3.96 3.27
CA MET A 43 5.30 -3.33 3.53
C MET A 43 5.91 -3.88 4.83
N SER A 44 7.22 -4.12 4.83
CA SER A 44 8.00 -4.32 6.04
C SER A 44 8.51 -2.97 6.56
N ALA A 45 8.25 -2.66 7.82
CA ALA A 45 8.55 -1.37 8.47
C ALA A 45 10.04 -1.13 8.78
N GLY A 46 10.88 -2.16 8.69
CA GLY A 46 12.34 -2.05 8.81
C GLY A 46 12.88 -1.35 10.07
N GLY A 47 12.11 -1.29 11.16
CA GLY A 47 12.53 -0.65 12.42
C GLY A 47 12.35 0.88 12.47
N PHE A 48 11.50 1.47 11.63
CA PHE A 48 11.17 2.90 11.72
C PHE A 48 10.57 3.25 13.09
N MET A 49 11.23 4.13 13.85
CA MET A 49 10.78 4.56 15.16
C MET A 49 9.41 5.24 15.08
N GLY A 50 8.40 4.64 15.70
CA GLY A 50 7.02 5.13 15.73
C GLY A 50 6.00 4.21 15.07
N LEU A 51 6.45 3.19 14.32
CA LEU A 51 5.57 2.13 13.85
C LEU A 51 5.36 1.07 14.94
N LYS A 52 4.10 0.66 15.11
CA LYS A 52 3.70 -0.34 16.12
C LYS A 52 3.76 -1.78 15.61
N SER A 53 3.82 -1.98 14.30
CA SER A 53 3.78 -3.29 13.67
C SER A 53 4.89 -3.40 12.63
N ASP A 54 5.47 -4.59 12.51
CA ASP A 54 6.54 -4.89 11.56
C ASP A 54 6.03 -4.97 10.12
N HIS A 55 4.74 -5.27 9.94
CA HIS A 55 4.11 -5.40 8.63
C HIS A 55 2.86 -4.53 8.53
N LEU A 56 2.78 -3.75 7.45
CA LEU A 56 1.63 -2.89 7.18
C LEU A 56 1.00 -3.25 5.85
N ALA A 57 -0.34 -3.25 5.81
CA ALA A 57 -1.09 -3.24 4.55
C ALA A 57 -1.44 -1.80 4.20
N ILE A 58 -0.91 -1.31 3.09
CA ILE A 58 -1.13 0.04 2.58
C ILE A 58 -1.98 -0.08 1.32
N PRO A 59 -3.12 0.62 1.20
CA PRO A 59 -3.87 0.67 -0.05
C PRO A 59 -2.98 1.11 -1.21
N TRP A 60 -3.03 0.39 -2.32
CA TRP A 60 -2.20 0.73 -3.48
C TRP A 60 -2.46 2.16 -3.97
N ALA A 61 -3.71 2.60 -3.90
CA ALA A 61 -4.12 3.97 -4.24
C ALA A 61 -3.55 5.05 -3.29
N ALA A 62 -3.05 4.67 -2.11
CA ALA A 62 -2.38 5.59 -1.20
C ALA A 62 -0.89 5.80 -1.56
N LEU A 63 -0.36 5.07 -2.54
CA LEU A 63 1.03 5.16 -2.97
C LEU A 63 1.13 5.77 -4.39
N ALA A 64 2.24 6.47 -4.64
CA ALA A 64 2.63 6.94 -5.95
C ALA A 64 4.11 6.69 -6.16
N TYR A 65 4.50 6.14 -7.31
CA TYR A 65 5.91 6.02 -7.64
C TYR A 65 6.51 7.41 -7.88
N ASP A 66 7.59 7.70 -7.17
CA ASP A 66 8.34 8.95 -7.21
C ASP A 66 9.75 8.66 -7.75
N GLN A 67 10.00 9.16 -8.97
CA GLN A 67 11.27 8.95 -9.67
C GLN A 67 12.45 9.62 -8.96
N ALA A 68 12.22 10.65 -8.15
CA ALA A 68 13.31 11.36 -7.46
C ALA A 68 13.95 10.50 -6.36
N VAL A 69 13.18 9.58 -5.79
CA VAL A 69 13.63 8.68 -4.71
C VAL A 69 13.71 7.23 -5.14
N ASP A 70 13.38 6.93 -6.40
CA ASP A 70 13.28 5.58 -6.95
C ASP A 70 12.50 4.64 -6.01
N GLY A 71 11.29 5.08 -5.67
CA GLY A 71 10.46 4.41 -4.66
C GLY A 71 9.02 4.93 -4.63
N TYR A 72 8.21 4.37 -3.74
CA TYR A 72 6.82 4.79 -3.57
C TYR A 72 6.69 5.82 -2.46
N ARG A 73 6.07 6.97 -2.76
CA ARG A 73 5.71 7.99 -1.78
C ARG A 73 4.25 7.86 -1.37
N ALA A 74 3.98 7.98 -0.08
CA ALA A 74 2.62 8.07 0.44
C ALA A 74 1.93 9.36 -0.05
N ARG A 75 0.70 9.22 -0.56
CA ARG A 75 -0.22 10.32 -0.90
C ARG A 75 -1.17 10.68 0.23
N VAL A 76 -0.93 10.14 1.41
CA VAL A 76 -1.68 10.39 2.64
C VAL A 76 -0.75 11.03 3.67
N PRO A 77 -1.28 11.79 4.66
CA PRO A 77 -0.46 12.37 5.72
C PRO A 77 0.35 11.29 6.46
N ASP A 78 1.58 11.61 6.85
CA ASP A 78 2.51 10.71 7.54
C ASP A 78 1.87 9.99 8.73
N ALA A 79 1.06 10.72 9.51
CA ALA A 79 0.32 10.16 10.64
C ALA A 79 -0.53 8.92 10.26
N LYS A 80 -1.07 8.85 9.05
CA LYS A 80 -1.85 7.69 8.57
C LYS A 80 -0.98 6.47 8.32
N ILE A 81 0.25 6.65 7.86
CA ILE A 81 1.22 5.55 7.74
C ILE A 81 1.66 5.10 9.13
N LEU A 82 1.99 6.06 10.01
CA LEU A 82 2.53 5.76 11.34
C LEU A 82 1.53 5.12 12.30
N SER A 83 0.24 5.44 12.14
CA SER A 83 -0.85 4.86 12.93
C SER A 83 -1.60 3.75 12.21
N ALA A 84 -0.99 3.17 11.17
CA ALA A 84 -1.59 2.08 10.40
C ALA A 84 -2.08 0.95 11.33
N PRO A 85 -3.27 0.39 11.06
CA PRO A 85 -3.80 -0.71 11.84
C PRO A 85 -2.89 -1.94 11.70
N GLU A 86 -2.67 -2.63 12.82
CA GLU A 86 -2.07 -3.95 12.79
C GLU A 86 -2.98 -4.91 12.00
N VAL A 87 -2.33 -5.65 11.11
CA VAL A 87 -2.93 -6.55 10.14
C VAL A 87 -2.20 -7.88 10.22
N ASP A 88 -2.96 -8.96 10.32
CA ASP A 88 -2.41 -10.27 9.99
C ASP A 88 -2.31 -10.35 8.47
N VAL A 89 -1.10 -10.13 7.97
CA VAL A 89 -0.84 -10.07 6.53
C VAL A 89 -1.01 -11.43 5.85
N ASP A 90 -1.08 -12.52 6.60
CA ASP A 90 -1.35 -13.85 6.08
C ASP A 90 -2.86 -14.14 6.02
N HIS A 91 -3.70 -13.33 6.69
CA HIS A 91 -5.17 -13.47 6.74
C HIS A 91 -5.85 -12.15 6.34
N LEU A 92 -5.51 -11.65 5.14
CA LEU A 92 -6.03 -10.39 4.59
C LEU A 92 -7.43 -10.49 3.96
N ASP A 93 -8.05 -11.67 3.99
CA ASP A 93 -9.39 -11.96 3.47
C ASP A 93 -10.52 -11.71 4.48
N ASP A 94 -10.20 -11.19 5.67
CA ASP A 94 -11.20 -10.75 6.65
C ASP A 94 -11.84 -9.42 6.22
N ALA A 95 -13.14 -9.45 5.91
CA ALA A 95 -13.95 -8.26 5.57
C ALA A 95 -13.93 -7.17 6.67
N THR A 96 -13.63 -7.52 7.91
CA THR A 96 -13.43 -6.58 9.03
C THR A 96 -12.11 -5.82 8.88
N LEU A 97 -11.07 -6.50 8.41
CA LEU A 97 -9.76 -5.93 8.17
C LEU A 97 -9.79 -4.93 7.01
N GLU A 98 -10.45 -5.32 5.91
CA GLU A 98 -10.66 -4.45 4.75
C GLU A 98 -11.36 -3.14 5.15
N LYS A 99 -12.44 -3.22 5.94
CA LYS A 99 -13.12 -2.03 6.48
C LYS A 99 -12.21 -1.18 7.36
N ARG A 100 -11.40 -1.78 8.23
CA ARG A 100 -10.46 -1.06 9.11
C ARG A 100 -9.41 -0.30 8.31
N ILE A 101 -8.80 -0.94 7.30
CA ILE A 101 -7.78 -0.32 6.45
C ILE A 101 -8.38 0.85 5.66
N HIS A 102 -9.53 0.65 5.00
CA HIS A 102 -10.16 1.70 4.19
C HIS A 102 -10.61 2.90 5.03
N ASN A 103 -11.23 2.66 6.19
CA ASN A 103 -11.61 3.73 7.12
C ASN A 103 -10.38 4.50 7.63
N HIS A 104 -9.27 3.80 7.85
CA HIS A 104 -8.04 4.41 8.32
C HIS A 104 -7.43 5.33 7.27
N TYR A 105 -7.23 4.86 6.05
CA TYR A 105 -6.52 5.64 5.01
C TYR A 105 -7.41 6.64 4.27
N ALA A 106 -8.74 6.54 4.40
CA ALA A 106 -9.72 7.43 3.75
C ALA A 106 -9.56 7.52 2.22
N VAL A 107 -9.05 6.45 1.59
CA VAL A 107 -8.91 6.33 0.14
C VAL A 107 -10.08 5.59 -0.48
N PRO A 108 -10.44 5.87 -1.75
CA PRO A 108 -11.48 5.13 -2.46
C PRO A 108 -11.21 3.62 -2.41
N PHE A 109 -12.29 2.84 -2.28
CA PHE A 109 -12.20 1.39 -2.40
C PHE A 109 -11.62 0.99 -3.76
N TYR A 110 -10.71 0.01 -3.79
CA TYR A 110 -10.02 -0.38 -5.02
C TYR A 110 -11.00 -0.86 -6.10
N TRP A 111 -12.12 -1.50 -5.72
CA TRP A 111 -13.18 -1.94 -6.64
C TRP A 111 -14.07 -0.81 -7.18
N LYS A 112 -13.96 0.41 -6.64
CA LYS A 112 -14.58 1.61 -7.23
C LYS A 112 -13.65 2.30 -8.23
N ALA A 113 -12.35 2.07 -8.15
CA ALA A 113 -11.40 2.52 -9.16
C ALA A 113 -11.45 1.67 -10.45
N SER A 114 -12.10 0.50 -10.39
CA SER A 114 -12.25 -0.45 -11.49
C SER A 114 -13.67 -0.56 -12.05
N SER A 115 -14.55 0.42 -11.82
CA SER A 115 -15.83 0.47 -12.55
C SER A 115 -15.54 0.35 -14.05
N PRO A 116 -16.05 -0.69 -14.75
CA PRO A 116 -15.84 -0.81 -16.17
C PRO A 116 -16.46 0.42 -16.83
N ILE A 117 -15.74 1.03 -17.77
CA ILE A 117 -16.34 1.95 -18.73
C ILE A 117 -17.46 1.14 -19.40
N SER A 118 -18.70 1.42 -19.00
CA SER A 118 -19.85 0.98 -19.77
C SER A 118 -19.83 1.82 -21.04
N LEU A 119 -19.65 1.15 -22.19
CA LEU A 119 -19.74 1.73 -23.52
C LEU A 119 -21.10 2.40 -23.74
#